data_AF-A0A534L2A2-F1
#
_entry.id   AF-A0A534L2A2-F1
#
_cell.length_a   1.000
_cell.length_b   1.000
_cell.length_c   1.000
_cell.angle_alpha   90.00
_cell.angle_beta   90.00
_cell.angle_gamma   90.00
#
_symmetry.space_group_name_H-M   'P 1'
#
loop_
_entity.id
_entity.type
_entity.pdbx_description
1 polymer ?
#
loop_
_entity_poly.entity_id
_entity_poly.type
_entity_poly.pdbx_seq_one_letter_code
_entity_poly.pdbx_strand_id
1 'polypeptide(L)'
;MMTMGSDMEQALTALYGEDQVAAVITLKVDTKEADRIATEIAKFDVIYDVYLVTGDTDIVAKARFKNYKGLKDFVLSSLAPISGIKDTKTLMVVTTYKEGGQSRAQS
;
A
#
# COMPACT_ATOMS: atom_id res chain seq x y z
N MET A 1 -10.39 -0.15 -28.28
CA MET A 1 -9.73 -1.17 -27.42
C MET A 1 -9.61 -0.53 -26.04
N MET A 2 -10.34 -1.05 -25.06
CA MET A 2 -10.69 -0.40 -23.80
C MET A 2 -9.47 -0.18 -22.89
N THR A 3 -9.30 1.03 -22.37
CA THR A 3 -8.31 1.36 -21.33
C THR A 3 -8.92 1.13 -19.94
N MET A 4 -9.09 -0.13 -19.53
CA MET A 4 -9.57 -0.48 -18.17
C MET A 4 -8.77 0.22 -17.04
N GLY A 5 -7.51 0.63 -17.31
CA GLY A 5 -6.69 1.39 -16.37
C GLY A 5 -7.11 2.86 -16.18
N SER A 6 -7.60 3.54 -17.22
CA SER A 6 -8.00 4.96 -17.11
C SER A 6 -9.30 5.13 -16.34
N ASP A 7 -10.24 4.22 -16.55
CA ASP A 7 -11.58 4.31 -15.96
C ASP A 7 -11.52 3.98 -14.47
N MET A 8 -10.65 3.05 -14.08
CA MET A 8 -10.40 2.73 -12.68
C MET A 8 -9.69 3.89 -11.97
N GLU A 9 -8.71 4.54 -12.59
CA GLU A 9 -8.03 5.71 -12.01
C GLU A 9 -9.00 6.88 -11.80
N GLN A 10 -9.88 7.13 -12.78
CA GLN A 10 -10.92 8.16 -12.66
C GLN A 10 -11.95 7.82 -11.58
N ALA A 11 -12.39 6.56 -11.49
CA ALA A 11 -13.34 6.12 -10.46
C ALA A 11 -12.75 6.24 -9.04
N LEU A 12 -11.49 5.84 -8.84
CA LEU A 12 -10.82 5.94 -7.53
C LEU A 12 -10.59 7.40 -7.14
N THR A 13 -10.23 8.26 -8.10
CA THR A 13 -10.10 9.70 -7.87
C THR A 13 -11.45 10.34 -7.55
N ALA A 14 -12.53 9.93 -8.23
CA ALA A 14 -13.87 10.45 -7.97
C ALA A 14 -14.44 10.00 -6.61
N LEU A 15 -14.07 8.80 -6.14
CA LEU A 15 -14.54 8.24 -4.87
C LEU A 15 -13.72 8.71 -3.66
N TYR A 16 -12.42 8.95 -3.83
CA TYR A 16 -11.49 9.22 -2.73
C TYR A 16 -10.74 10.55 -2.83
N GLY A 17 -10.89 11.28 -3.96
CA GLY A 17 -10.51 12.69 -4.13
C GLY A 17 -9.27 13.16 -3.38
N GLU A 18 -9.48 14.16 -2.51
CA GLU A 18 -8.50 14.77 -1.59
C GLU A 18 -8.55 14.14 -0.18
N ASP A 19 -9.31 13.07 0.01
CA ASP A 19 -9.53 12.44 1.31
C ASP A 19 -8.40 11.48 1.67
N GLN A 20 -8.15 11.30 2.98
CA GLN A 20 -7.15 10.36 3.43
C GLN A 20 -7.45 8.93 2.95
N VAL A 21 -6.42 8.30 2.39
CA VAL A 21 -6.48 6.94 1.87
C VAL A 21 -5.62 6.04 2.75
N ALA A 22 -6.21 4.95 3.24
CA ALA A 22 -5.45 3.86 3.85
C ALA A 22 -5.26 2.73 2.82
N ALA A 23 -4.08 2.12 2.81
CA ALA A 23 -3.77 1.01 1.92
C ALA A 23 -2.98 -0.09 2.64
N VAL A 24 -3.24 -1.33 2.26
CA VAL A 24 -2.41 -2.49 2.56
C VAL A 24 -1.62 -2.81 1.30
N ILE A 25 -0.30 -2.77 1.39
CA ILE A 25 0.61 -3.03 0.28
C ILE A 25 1.28 -4.37 0.54
N THR A 26 1.14 -5.31 -0.38
CA THR A 26 1.81 -6.61 -0.31
C THR A 26 2.91 -6.67 -1.36
N LEU A 27 4.10 -7.06 -0.95
CA LEU A 27 5.27 -7.12 -1.81
C LEU A 27 5.80 -8.55 -1.88
N LYS A 28 6.05 -9.00 -3.11
CA LYS A 28 6.88 -10.18 -3.37
C LYS A 28 8.28 -9.72 -3.68
N VAL A 29 9.26 -10.28 -3.01
CA VAL A 29 10.65 -9.82 -3.09
C VAL A 29 11.63 -10.98 -3.30
N ASP A 30 12.89 -10.66 -3.52
CA ASP A 30 13.96 -11.64 -3.40
C ASP A 30 14.13 -12.06 -1.93
N THR A 31 13.99 -13.35 -1.64
CA THR A 31 14.02 -13.89 -0.26
C THR A 31 15.28 -13.49 0.50
N LYS A 32 16.43 -13.41 -0.18
CA LYS A 32 17.71 -12.97 0.41
C LYS A 32 17.75 -11.47 0.78
N GLU A 33 16.89 -10.66 0.17
CA GLU A 33 16.80 -9.20 0.37
C GLU A 33 15.64 -8.80 1.28
N ALA A 34 14.79 -9.75 1.68
CA ALA A 34 13.52 -9.46 2.35
C ALA A 34 13.68 -8.61 3.62
N ASP A 35 14.64 -8.96 4.48
CA ASP A 35 14.93 -8.19 5.70
C ASP A 35 15.42 -6.77 5.40
N ARG A 36 16.29 -6.62 4.39
CA ARG A 36 16.81 -5.31 3.97
C ARG A 36 15.67 -4.44 3.45
N ILE A 37 14.82 -4.99 2.58
CA ILE A 37 13.71 -4.28 1.97
C ILE A 37 12.67 -3.90 3.03
N ALA A 38 12.32 -4.80 3.96
CA ALA A 38 11.42 -4.49 5.07
C ALA A 38 11.97 -3.36 5.95
N THR A 39 13.27 -3.39 6.24
CA THR A 39 13.95 -2.33 7.00
C THR A 39 13.97 -0.99 6.26
N GLU A 40 14.11 -1.00 4.94
CA GLU A 40 14.05 0.19 4.10
C GLU A 40 12.63 0.79 4.09
N ILE A 41 11.61 -0.07 3.93
CA ILE A 41 10.20 0.33 3.94
C ILE A 41 9.79 0.91 5.30
N ALA A 42 10.31 0.37 6.40
CA ALA A 42 10.04 0.84 7.76
C ALA A 42 10.47 2.30 8.00
N LYS A 43 11.30 2.90 7.14
CA LYS A 43 11.77 4.28 7.25
C LYS A 43 10.79 5.32 6.70
N PHE A 44 9.78 4.89 5.94
CA PHE A 44 8.82 5.81 5.35
C PHE A 44 7.73 6.18 6.35
N ASP A 45 7.57 7.47 6.64
CA ASP A 45 6.56 7.98 7.59
C ASP A 45 5.11 7.60 7.24
N VAL A 46 4.84 7.36 5.96
CA VAL A 46 3.52 6.93 5.48
C VAL A 46 3.21 5.48 5.86
N ILE A 47 4.21 4.68 6.23
CA ILE A 47 4.08 3.27 6.65
C ILE A 47 3.90 3.22 8.16
N TYR A 48 2.76 2.72 8.61
CA TYR A 48 2.41 2.58 10.03
C TYR A 48 2.74 1.21 10.58
N ASP A 49 2.62 0.19 9.72
CA ASP A 49 2.93 -1.18 10.06
C ASP A 49 3.69 -1.82 8.89
N VAL A 50 4.70 -2.62 9.17
CA VAL A 50 5.36 -3.46 8.17
C VAL A 50 5.77 -4.78 8.78
N TYR A 51 5.52 -5.86 8.05
CA TYR A 51 5.74 -7.22 8.51
C TYR A 51 6.38 -8.03 7.41
N LEU A 52 7.35 -8.86 7.78
CA LEU A 52 7.77 -10.00 6.99
C LEU A 52 6.85 -11.17 7.36
N VAL A 53 6.20 -11.78 6.37
CA VAL A 53 5.14 -12.77 6.58
C VAL A 53 5.42 -14.06 5.83
N THR A 54 4.87 -15.17 6.34
CA THR A 54 4.83 -16.43 5.60
C THR A 54 3.58 -16.44 4.71
N GLY A 55 3.72 -16.65 3.40
CA GLY A 55 2.58 -16.76 2.49
C GLY A 55 2.97 -16.54 1.02
N ASP A 56 1.99 -16.15 0.20
CA ASP A 56 2.19 -15.88 -1.24
C ASP A 56 3.00 -14.59 -1.51
N THR A 57 3.11 -13.75 -0.49
CA THR A 57 3.85 -12.49 -0.44
C THR A 57 4.85 -12.56 0.71
N ASP A 58 5.94 -11.81 0.60
CA ASP A 58 7.00 -11.83 1.61
C ASP A 58 6.85 -10.69 2.62
N ILE A 59 6.36 -9.53 2.18
CA ILE A 59 6.19 -8.34 3.02
C ILE A 59 4.76 -7.81 2.91
N VAL A 60 4.19 -7.40 4.04
CA VAL A 60 2.91 -6.68 4.13
C VAL A 60 3.15 -5.37 4.87
N ALA A 61 2.81 -4.25 4.24
CA ALA A 61 2.89 -2.92 4.82
C ALA A 61 1.51 -2.26 4.86
N LYS A 62 1.17 -1.61 5.97
CA LYS A 62 -0.01 -0.74 6.06
C LYS A 62 0.44 0.71 6.01
N ALA A 63 -0.19 1.48 5.13
CA ALA A 63 0.16 2.86 4.88
C ALA A 63 -1.07 3.77 4.92
N ARG A 64 -0.87 5.04 5.24
CA ARG A 64 -1.88 6.09 5.05
C ARG A 64 -1.31 7.28 4.31
N PHE A 65 -2.10 7.80 3.39
CA PHE A 65 -1.76 8.90 2.51
C PHE A 65 -2.80 10.01 2.66
N LYS A 66 -2.40 11.23 2.34
CA LYS A 66 -3.32 12.38 2.33
C LYS A 66 -4.44 12.21 1.30
N ASN A 67 -4.13 11.59 0.17
CA ASN A 67 -5.04 11.38 -0.94
C ASN A 67 -4.52 10.26 -1.87
N TYR A 68 -5.33 9.89 -2.86
CA TYR A 68 -4.97 8.85 -3.84
C TYR A 68 -3.69 9.20 -4.62
N LYS A 69 -3.48 10.48 -4.94
CA LYS A 69 -2.25 10.93 -5.62
C LYS A 69 -1.01 10.60 -4.81
N GLY A 70 -1.03 10.86 -3.50
CA GLY A 70 0.08 10.51 -2.60
C GLY A 70 0.38 9.02 -2.56
N LEU A 71 -0.66 8.17 -2.57
CA LEU A 71 -0.50 6.72 -2.69
C LEU A 71 0.18 6.32 -4.01
N LYS A 72 -0.32 6.85 -5.13
CA LYS A 72 0.22 6.57 -6.47
C LYS A 72 1.69 6.98 -6.57
N ASP A 73 2.02 8.19 -6.12
CA ASP A 73 3.38 8.71 -6.13
C ASP A 73 4.31 7.86 -5.25
N PHE A 74 3.86 7.42 -4.08
CA PHE A 74 4.64 6.54 -3.21
C PHE A 74 4.95 5.19 -3.87
N VAL A 75 3.96 4.54 -4.48
CA VAL A 75 4.15 3.25 -5.15
C VAL A 75 5.13 3.39 -6.31
N LEU A 76 4.97 4.42 -7.16
CA LEU A 76 5.78 4.58 -8.36
C LEU A 76 7.18 5.15 -8.09
N SER A 77 7.32 6.08 -7.16
CA SER A 77 8.56 6.81 -6.93
C SER A 77 9.35 6.34 -5.71
N SER A 78 8.71 5.71 -4.74
CA SER A 78 9.39 5.24 -3.51
C SER A 78 9.55 3.72 -3.50
N LEU A 79 8.51 2.95 -3.84
CA LEU A 79 8.59 1.48 -3.81
C LEU A 79 9.21 0.89 -5.08
N ALA A 80 8.74 1.29 -6.27
CA ALA A 80 9.21 0.69 -7.52
C ALA A 80 10.75 0.76 -7.75
N PRO A 81 11.48 1.79 -7.28
CA PRO A 81 12.94 1.82 -7.40
C PRO A 81 13.70 0.89 -6.45
N ILE A 82 13.04 0.33 -5.42
CA ILE A 82 13.70 -0.52 -4.44
C ILE A 82 14.10 -1.84 -5.10
N SER A 83 15.41 -2.06 -5.22
CA SER A 83 15.96 -3.27 -5.80
C SER A 83 15.56 -4.52 -5.01
N GLY A 84 15.17 -5.58 -5.72
CA GLY A 84 14.73 -6.85 -5.15
C GLY A 84 13.21 -6.98 -4.97
N ILE A 85 12.43 -5.93 -5.21
CA ILE A 85 10.96 -6.05 -5.32
C ILE A 85 10.62 -6.65 -6.69
N LYS A 86 9.84 -7.73 -6.68
CA LYS A 86 9.39 -8.48 -7.87
C LYS A 86 7.96 -8.18 -8.26
N ASP A 87 7.09 -8.04 -7.27
CA ASP A 87 5.67 -7.76 -7.45
C ASP A 87 5.15 -6.87 -6.34
N THR A 88 4.19 -6.00 -6.67
CA THR A 88 3.55 -5.07 -5.73
C THR A 88 2.06 -5.08 -5.97
N LYS A 89 1.29 -5.42 -4.94
CA LYS A 89 -0.17 -5.30 -4.96
C LYS A 89 -0.61 -4.30 -3.91
N THR A 90 -1.36 -3.30 -4.34
CA THR A 90 -1.89 -2.25 -3.48
C THR A 90 -3.38 -2.49 -3.26
N LEU A 91 -3.77 -2.77 -2.03
CA LEU A 91 -5.15 -2.97 -1.62
C LEU A 91 -5.61 -1.75 -0.83
N MET A 92 -6.42 -0.91 -1.45
CA MET A 92 -6.99 0.25 -0.77
C MET A 92 -8.09 -0.18 0.21
N VAL A 93 -8.09 0.40 1.40
CA VAL A 93 -9.05 0.07 2.46
C VAL A 93 -10.35 0.83 2.21
N VAL A 94 -11.42 0.09 1.89
CA VAL A 94 -12.77 0.66 1.69
C VAL A 94 -13.48 0.93 3.01
N THR A 95 -13.37 -0.01 3.97
CA THR A 95 -13.99 0.14 5.29
C THR A 95 -13.12 -0.53 6.34
N THR A 96 -12.83 0.20 7.41
CA THR A 96 -12.09 -0.32 8.57
C THR A 96 -13.06 -0.67 9.67
N TYR A 97 -13.17 -1.96 10.01
CA TYR A 97 -13.98 -2.42 11.14
C TYR A 97 -13.24 -2.33 12.47
N LYS A 98 -11.94 -2.63 12.47
CA LYS A 98 -11.08 -2.64 13.66
C LYS A 98 -9.63 -2.40 13.25
N GLU A 99 -8.90 -1.61 14.03
CA GLU A 99 -7.47 -1.35 13.81
C GLU A 99 -6.78 -1.04 15.14
N GLY A 100 -5.53 -1.49 15.33
CA GLY A 100 -4.78 -1.22 16.56
C GLY A 100 -5.45 -1.77 17.83
N GLY A 101 -6.22 -2.86 17.70
CA GLY A 101 -6.99 -3.43 18.81
C GLY A 101 -8.31 -2.71 19.11
N GLN A 102 -8.62 -1.60 18.44
CA GLN A 102 -9.82 -0.78 18.69
C GLN A 102 -10.84 -0.91 17.56
N SER A 103 -12.10 -1.16 17.91
CA SER A 103 -13.20 -1.17 16.94
C SER A 103 -13.48 0.26 16.48
N ARG A 104 -13.62 0.46 15.17
CA ARG A 104 -14.15 1.73 14.65
C ARG A 104 -15.67 1.63 14.64
N ALA A 105 -16.34 2.43 15.46
CA ALA A 105 -17.79 2.57 15.37
C ALA A 105 -18.13 3.11 13.98
N GLN A 106 -19.00 2.41 13.26
CA GLN A 106 -19.63 2.98 12.07
C GLN A 106 -20.67 3.97 12.58
N SER A 107 -20.39 5.27 12.43
CA SER A 107 -21.37 6.34 12.62
C SER A 107 -22.01 6.69 11.29
#